data_AF-S8DB98-F1
#
_entry.id   AF-S8DB98-F1
#
_cell.length_a   1.000
_cell.length_b   1.000
_cell.length_c   1.000
_cell.angle_alpha   90.00
_cell.angle_beta   90.00
_cell.angle_gamma   90.00
#
_symmetry.space_group_name_H-M   'P 1'
#
loop_
_entity.id
_entity.type
_entity.pdbx_description
1 polymer ?
#
loop_
_entity_poly.entity_id
_entity_poly.type
_entity_poly.pdbx_seq_one_letter_code
_entity_poly.pdbx_strand_id
1 'polypeptide(L)'
;RKASVKRPPTPDPEFEQDREPTLQEIVNIRLTESGEKERLKELLRERLVECGWKDEMRALCRYFARKKGRTNVTVDDLVSVITPRGRGGV
;
A
#
# COMPACT_ATOMS: atom_id res chain seq x y z
N ARG A 1 -4.79 -61.40 2.52
CA ARG A 1 -3.67 -60.48 2.19
C ARG A 1 -4.25 -59.12 1.83
N LYS A 2 -4.39 -58.21 2.80
CA LYS A 2 -4.86 -56.84 2.52
C LYS A 2 -3.62 -56.01 2.21
N ALA A 3 -3.51 -55.49 0.98
CA ALA A 3 -2.40 -54.64 0.59
C ALA A 3 -2.54 -53.29 1.31
N SER A 4 -1.55 -52.96 2.14
CA SER A 4 -1.48 -51.68 2.83
C SER A 4 -1.22 -50.60 1.78
N VAL A 5 -2.19 -49.70 1.59
CA VAL A 5 -2.05 -48.52 0.73
C VAL A 5 -0.88 -47.69 1.28
N LYS A 6 0.19 -47.54 0.50
CA LYS A 6 1.29 -46.62 0.82
C LYS A 6 0.73 -45.20 0.79
N ARG A 7 0.37 -44.68 1.97
CA ARG A 7 0.04 -43.27 2.14
C ARG A 7 1.34 -42.48 1.91
N PRO A 8 1.39 -41.48 1.00
CA PRO A 8 2.54 -40.59 0.89
C PRO A 8 2.80 -39.95 2.26
N PRO A 9 4.07 -39.65 2.62
CA PRO A 9 4.33 -38.87 3.81
C PRO A 9 3.59 -37.53 3.66
N THR A 10 2.74 -37.21 4.62
CA THR A 10 2.27 -35.84 4.80
C THR A 10 3.53 -34.98 4.95
N PRO A 11 3.71 -33.90 4.17
CA PRO A 11 4.81 -32.98 4.43
C PRO A 11 4.70 -32.49 5.87
N ASP A 12 5.78 -32.63 6.64
CA ASP A 12 5.85 -32.11 8.01
C ASP A 12 5.53 -30.61 8.02
N PRO A 13 4.69 -30.11 8.95
CA PRO A 13 4.46 -28.69 9.14
C PRO A 13 5.58 -28.03 9.95
N GLU A 14 6.83 -28.44 9.71
CA GLU A 14 8.02 -27.93 10.39
C GLU A 14 8.94 -27.42 9.27
N PHE A 15 9.20 -26.13 9.06
CA PHE A 15 9.26 -25.00 9.97
C PHE A 15 8.80 -23.77 9.17
N GLU A 16 7.72 -23.10 9.58
CA GLU A 16 7.75 -21.64 9.42
C GLU A 16 8.90 -21.18 10.32
N GLN A 17 10.07 -20.99 9.73
CA GLN A 17 11.22 -20.43 10.44
C GLN A 17 10.72 -19.17 11.13
N ASP A 18 10.74 -19.15 12.47
CA ASP A 18 10.60 -17.96 13.28
C ASP A 18 11.74 -17.01 12.92
N ARG A 19 11.61 -16.32 11.78
CA ARG A 19 12.58 -15.32 11.36
C ARG A 19 12.44 -14.17 12.35
N GLU A 20 13.54 -13.82 12.99
CA GLU A 20 13.55 -12.64 13.84
C GLU A 20 13.11 -11.43 13.00
N PRO A 21 12.19 -10.60 13.52
CA PRO A 21 11.74 -9.43 12.80
C PRO A 21 12.93 -8.50 12.55
N THR A 22 13.03 -8.02 11.31
CA THR A 22 14.02 -7.02 10.95
C THR A 22 13.84 -5.75 11.78
N LEU A 23 14.91 -4.96 11.94
CA LEU A 23 14.82 -3.67 12.63
C LEU A 23 13.71 -2.77 12.05
N GLN A 24 13.50 -2.81 10.73
CA GLN A 24 12.43 -2.07 10.07
C GLN A 24 11.04 -2.56 10.49
N GLU A 25 10.83 -3.87 10.60
CA GLU A 25 9.57 -4.44 11.10
C GLU A 25 9.34 -4.05 12.56
N ILE A 26 10.37 -4.14 13.42
CA ILE A 26 10.29 -3.74 14.83
C ILE A 26 9.90 -2.26 14.96
N VAL A 27 10.52 -1.36 14.19
CA VAL A 27 10.18 0.07 14.18
C VAL A 27 8.74 0.28 13.74
N ASN A 28 8.29 -0.39 12.66
CA ASN A 28 6.93 -0.26 12.16
C ASN A 28 5.87 -0.77 13.16
N ILE A 29 6.16 -1.86 13.88
CA ILE A 29 5.30 -2.39 14.94
C ILE A 29 5.17 -1.34 16.05
N ARG A 30 6.29 -0.84 16.57
CA ARG A 30 6.28 0.17 17.65
C ARG A 30 5.55 1.46 17.24
N LEU A 31 5.75 1.95 16.03
CA LEU A 31 5.04 3.13 15.52
C LEU A 31 3.54 2.91 15.41
N THR A 32 3.11 1.68 15.09
CA THR A 32 1.69 1.34 14.98
C THR A 32 1.07 1.19 16.37
N GLU A 33 1.71 0.44 17.28
CA GLU A 33 1.20 0.19 18.63
C GLU A 33 1.15 1.45 19.50
N SER A 34 2.08 2.38 19.31
CA SER A 34 2.06 3.66 20.00
C SER A 34 1.04 4.65 19.44
N GLY A 35 0.45 4.37 18.27
CA GLY A 35 -0.42 5.30 17.53
C GLY A 35 0.32 6.44 16.82
N GLU A 36 1.65 6.50 16.89
CA GLU A 36 2.43 7.57 16.25
C GLU A 36 2.36 7.49 14.72
N LYS A 37 2.19 6.30 14.15
CA LYS A 37 1.97 6.13 12.71
C LYS A 37 0.73 6.88 12.24
N GLU A 38 -0.36 6.83 13.00
CA GLU A 38 -1.61 7.52 12.69
C GLU A 38 -1.45 9.02 12.87
N ARG A 39 -0.76 9.47 13.93
CA ARG A 39 -0.43 10.88 14.13
C ARG A 39 0.44 11.46 13.00
N LEU A 40 1.46 10.71 12.56
CA LEU A 40 2.31 11.09 11.42
C LEU A 40 1.53 11.14 10.10
N LYS A 41 0.60 10.20 9.88
CA LYS A 41 -0.29 10.21 8.71
C LYS A 41 -1.19 11.44 8.70
N GLU A 42 -1.77 11.83 9.83
CA GLU A 42 -2.62 13.01 9.90
C GLU A 42 -1.81 14.29 9.69
N LEU A 43 -0.67 14.42 10.37
CA LEU A 43 0.24 15.56 10.16
C LEU A 43 0.66 15.68 8.69
N LEU A 44 1.04 14.56 8.04
CA LEU A 44 1.36 14.56 6.62
C LEU A 44 0.16 15.02 5.79
N ARG A 45 -1.04 14.51 6.07
CA ARG A 45 -2.27 14.92 5.37
C ARG A 45 -2.53 16.41 5.50
N GLU A 46 -2.40 16.97 6.71
CA GLU A 46 -2.55 18.41 6.97
C GLU A 46 -1.54 19.22 6.13
N ARG A 47 -0.26 18.85 6.16
CA ARG A 47 0.78 19.54 5.39
C ARG A 47 0.55 19.47 3.88
N LEU A 48 0.10 18.33 3.36
CA LEU A 48 -0.25 18.17 1.94
C LEU A 48 -1.48 18.98 1.52
N VAL A 49 -2.37 19.32 2.47
CA VAL A 49 -3.47 20.26 2.22
C VAL A 49 -2.95 21.69 2.25
N GLU A 50 -2.21 22.04 3.29
CA GLU A 50 -1.70 23.40 3.52
C GLU A 50 -0.77 23.87 2.40
N CYS A 51 0.10 23.01 1.89
CA CYS A 51 1.00 23.36 0.77
C CYS A 51 0.31 23.33 -0.60
N GLY A 52 -1.00 23.01 -0.66
CA GLY A 52 -1.77 22.99 -1.90
C GLY A 52 -1.64 21.70 -2.73
N TRP A 53 -0.78 20.76 -2.33
CA TRP A 53 -0.53 19.51 -3.06
C TRP A 53 -1.83 18.74 -3.37
N LYS A 54 -2.75 18.64 -2.40
CA LYS A 54 -4.03 17.95 -2.61
C LYS A 54 -4.85 18.56 -3.73
N ASP A 55 -4.86 19.88 -3.83
CA ASP A 55 -5.65 20.58 -4.84
C ASP A 55 -5.00 20.54 -6.22
N GLU A 56 -3.67 20.53 -6.29
CA GLU A 56 -2.92 20.24 -7.52
C GLU A 56 -3.24 18.84 -8.05
N MET A 57 -3.19 17.81 -7.19
CA MET A 57 -3.51 16.43 -7.58
C MET A 57 -4.95 16.32 -8.11
N ARG A 58 -5.90 16.98 -7.44
CA ARG A 58 -7.30 17.06 -7.90
C ARG A 58 -7.42 17.79 -9.24
N ALA A 59 -6.66 18.85 -9.47
CA ALA A 59 -6.66 19.58 -10.73
C ALA A 59 -6.14 18.70 -11.88
N LEU A 60 -5.07 17.93 -11.63
CA LEU A 60 -4.54 16.95 -12.58
C LEU A 60 -5.56 15.84 -12.90
N CYS A 61 -6.26 15.29 -11.90
CA CYS A 61 -7.37 14.34 -12.14
C CYS A 61 -8.39 14.93 -13.11
N ARG A 62 -8.87 16.14 -12.81
CA ARG A 62 -9.93 16.80 -13.61
C ARG A 62 -9.45 17.10 -15.02
N TYR A 63 -8.21 17.54 -15.18
CA TYR A 63 -7.61 17.80 -16.48
C TYR A 63 -7.56 16.52 -17.32
N PHE A 64 -7.02 15.43 -16.76
CA PHE A 64 -6.92 14.16 -17.45
C PHE A 64 -8.30 13.60 -17.84
N ALA A 65 -9.25 13.60 -16.91
CA ALA A 65 -10.60 13.12 -17.16
C ALA A 65 -11.34 13.94 -18.23
N ARG A 66 -11.12 15.25 -18.28
CA ARG A 66 -11.67 16.12 -19.35
C ARG A 66 -11.03 15.81 -20.70
N LYS A 67 -9.72 15.57 -20.75
CA LYS A 67 -8.98 15.31 -21.99
C LYS A 67 -9.32 13.95 -22.61
N LYS A 68 -9.45 12.90 -21.81
CA LYS A 68 -9.78 11.53 -22.28
C LYS A 68 -11.29 11.30 -22.44
N GLY A 69 -12.12 12.14 -21.81
CA GLY A 69 -13.57 11.99 -21.72
C GLY A 69 -13.96 11.24 -20.45
N ARG A 70 -14.92 11.80 -19.69
CA ARG A 70 -15.28 11.29 -18.34
C ARG A 70 -15.73 9.84 -18.33
N THR A 71 -16.37 9.36 -19.40
CA THR A 71 -16.84 7.97 -19.55
C THR A 71 -15.73 6.99 -19.92
N ASN A 72 -14.56 7.50 -20.34
CA ASN A 72 -13.47 6.69 -20.89
C ASN A 72 -12.27 6.59 -19.91
N VAL A 73 -12.48 6.93 -18.64
CA VAL A 73 -11.42 7.04 -17.63
C VAL A 73 -11.77 6.16 -16.44
N THR A 74 -10.87 5.24 -16.11
CA THR A 74 -10.98 4.42 -14.90
C THR A 74 -10.23 5.07 -13.73
N VAL A 75 -10.43 4.54 -12.52
CA VAL A 75 -9.62 4.94 -11.36
C VAL A 75 -8.15 4.55 -11.58
N ASP A 76 -7.89 3.37 -12.13
CA ASP A 76 -6.52 2.90 -12.40
C ASP A 76 -5.80 3.79 -13.43
N ASP A 77 -6.52 4.28 -14.45
CA ASP A 77 -5.99 5.29 -15.37
C ASP A 77 -5.51 6.53 -14.61
N LEU A 78 -6.34 7.05 -13.70
CA LEU A 78 -6.00 8.22 -12.90
C LEU A 78 -4.83 7.95 -11.95
N VAL A 79 -4.81 6.79 -11.28
CA VAL A 79 -3.72 6.39 -10.38
C VAL A 79 -2.40 6.33 -11.15
N SER A 80 -2.37 5.66 -12.30
CA SER A 80 -1.15 5.52 -13.11
C SER A 80 -0.54 6.86 -13.52
N VAL A 81 -1.38 7.85 -13.80
CA VAL A 81 -0.95 9.19 -14.22
C VAL A 81 -0.55 10.07 -13.04
N ILE A 82 -1.25 9.96 -11.93
CA ILE A 82 -1.14 10.92 -10.82
C ILE A 82 -0.14 10.46 -9.77
N THR A 83 0.01 9.16 -9.51
CA THR A 83 0.99 8.64 -8.55
C THR A 83 2.42 9.14 -8.79
N PRO A 84 3.00 9.10 -10.01
CA PRO A 84 4.36 9.61 -10.21
C PRO A 84 4.46 11.12 -9.96
N ARG A 85 3.43 11.90 -10.34
CA ARG A 85 3.42 13.36 -10.08
C ARG A 85 3.24 13.68 -8.61
N GLY A 86 2.38 12.95 -7.91
CA GLY A 86 2.13 13.12 -6.49
C GLY A 86 3.37 12.81 -5.66
N ARG A 87 4.13 11.76 -5.99
CA ARG A 87 5.38 11.41 -5.31
C ARG A 87 6.52 12.39 -5.59
N GLY A 88 6.55 13.01 -6.78
CA GLY A 88 7.58 13.99 -7.14
C GLY A 88 7.29 15.42 -6.69
N GLY A 89 6.08 15.70 -6.19
CA GLY A 89 5.67 17.01 -5.70
C GLY A 89 5.80 17.19 -4.18
N VAL A 90 6.48 16.26 -3.51
CA VAL A 90 6.73 16.25 -2.06
C VAL A 90 8.22 16.11 -1.77
#